data_AF-A5HFT8-F1
#
_entry.id   AF-A5HFT8-F1
#
_cell.length_a   1.000
_cell.length_b   1.000
_cell.length_c   1.000
_cell.angle_alpha   90.00
_cell.angle_beta   90.00
_cell.angle_gamma   90.00
#
_symmetry.space_group_name_H-M   'P 1'
#
loop_
_entity.id
_entity.type
_entity.pdbx_description
1 polymer ?
#
loop_
_entity_poly.entity_id
_entity_poly.type
_entity_poly.pdbx_seq_one_letter_code
_entity_poly.pdbx_strand_id
1 'polypeptide(L)'
;SEAKTNLKALFTAQKAFFSEKDRYSNFASEIGFAPERGNRYGYRVSAGGTCEPRATQVLAPNADAITCIENDSFRFGTANPITDPTPTVTPF
;
A
#
# COMPACT_ATOMS: atom_id res chain seq x y z
N SER A 1 -14.66 9.50 -5.60
CA SER A 1 -13.79 8.53 -6.31
C SER A 1 -12.99 7.78 -5.27
N GLU A 2 -13.00 6.45 -5.30
CA GLU A 2 -12.42 5.55 -4.30
C GLU A 2 -10.93 5.80 -4.06
N ALA A 3 -10.12 5.82 -5.13
CA ALA A 3 -8.68 6.04 -5.05
C ALA A 3 -8.33 7.34 -4.35
N LYS A 4 -9.08 8.42 -4.62
CA LYS A 4 -8.87 9.73 -3.99
C LYS A 4 -9.11 9.67 -2.48
N THR A 5 -10.14 8.96 -2.04
CA THR A 5 -10.45 8.81 -0.62
C THR A 5 -9.35 8.03 0.10
N ASN A 6 -8.91 6.91 -0.48
CA ASN A 6 -7.87 6.08 0.12
C ASN A 6 -6.49 6.75 0.10
N LEU A 7 -6.15 7.48 -0.96
CA LEU A 7 -4.91 8.28 -1.00
C LEU A 7 -4.93 9.43 0.02
N LYS A 8 -6.10 10.02 0.28
CA LYS A 8 -6.24 11.01 1.35
C LYS A 8 -6.03 10.37 2.72
N ALA A 9 -6.57 9.18 2.96
CA ALA A 9 -6.34 8.43 4.20
C ALA A 9 -4.85 8.08 4.38
N LEU A 10 -4.17 7.63 3.32
CA LEU A 10 -2.73 7.37 3.32
C LEU A 10 -1.92 8.62 3.69
N PHE A 11 -2.27 9.77 3.09
CA PHE A 11 -1.62 11.04 3.41
C PHE A 11 -1.84 11.43 4.89
N THR A 12 -3.05 11.30 5.40
CA THR A 12 -3.35 11.59 6.82
C THR A 12 -2.59 10.67 7.76
N ALA A 13 -2.49 9.38 7.44
CA ALA A 13 -1.70 8.40 8.20
C ALA A 13 -0.21 8.79 8.26
N GLN A 14 0.38 9.13 7.11
CA GLN A 14 1.77 9.61 7.04
C GLN A 14 2.00 10.90 7.83
N LYS A 15 1.06 11.85 7.78
CA LYS A 15 1.16 13.10 8.55
C LYS A 15 1.09 12.86 10.06
N ALA A 16 0.19 11.98 10.51
CA ALA A 16 0.10 11.60 11.92
C ALA A 16 1.37 10.91 12.40
N PHE A 17 1.89 9.97 11.61
CA PHE A 17 3.14 9.28 11.90
C PHE A 17 4.34 10.24 11.97
N PHE A 18 4.43 11.17 11.01
CA PHE A 18 5.47 12.20 11.03
C PHE A 18 5.39 13.08 12.27
N SER A 19 4.19 13.46 12.72
CA SER A 19 4.02 14.22 13.95
C SER A 19 4.43 13.45 15.22
N GLU A 20 4.45 12.12 15.19
CA GLU A 20 4.86 11.29 16.33
C GLU A 20 6.34 10.91 16.31
N LYS A 21 6.90 10.62 15.12
CA LYS A 21 8.24 10.04 14.97
C LYS A 21 9.24 10.98 14.28
N ASP A 22 8.83 12.18 13.89
CA ASP A 22 9.61 13.17 13.14
C ASP A 22 10.21 12.64 11.83
N ARG A 23 9.62 11.58 11.27
CA ARG A 23 10.02 10.98 9.99
C ARG A 23 8.84 10.38 9.25
N TYR A 24 8.98 10.20 7.94
CA TYR A 24 8.05 9.39 7.16
C TYR A 24 8.41 7.91 7.27
N SER A 25 7.42 7.05 7.04
CA SER A 25 7.63 5.61 6.98
C SER A 25 7.49 5.09 5.55
N ASN A 26 8.25 4.04 5.25
CA ASN A 26 8.12 3.27 4.01
C ASN A 26 7.06 2.15 4.13
N PHE A 27 6.52 1.91 5.32
CA PHE A 27 5.71 0.74 5.63
C PHE A 27 4.27 1.12 5.95
N ALA A 28 3.32 0.54 5.21
CA ALA A 28 1.89 0.71 5.42
C ALA A 28 1.45 0.23 6.82
N SER A 29 2.03 -0.87 7.31
CA SER A 29 1.76 -1.40 8.64
C SER A 29 2.22 -0.46 9.76
N GLU A 30 3.33 0.25 9.57
CA GLU A 30 3.88 1.16 10.57
C GLU A 30 3.06 2.45 10.72
N ILE A 31 2.44 2.92 9.64
CA ILE A 31 1.54 4.10 9.65
C ILE A 31 0.08 3.74 9.91
N GLY A 32 -0.25 2.46 10.11
CA GLY A 32 -1.62 2.00 10.30
C GLY A 32 -2.53 2.17 9.07
N PHE A 33 -1.95 2.23 7.86
CA PHE A 33 -2.73 2.35 6.64
C PHE A 33 -3.19 0.97 6.15
N ALA A 34 -4.50 0.72 6.26
CA ALA A 34 -5.13 -0.49 5.74
C ALA A 34 -6.48 -0.13 5.09
N PRO A 35 -6.55 0.00 3.75
CA PRO A 35 -7.82 0.25 3.07
C PRO A 35 -8.72 -0.99 3.21
N GLU A 36 -10.03 -0.74 3.25
CA GLU A 36 -11.03 -1.81 3.33
C GLU A 36 -10.95 -2.77 2.13
N ARG A 37 -11.48 -3.97 2.31
CA ARG A 37 -11.64 -4.96 1.23
C ARG A 37 -12.56 -4.42 0.14
N GLY A 38 -12.35 -4.89 -1.08
CA GLY A 38 -13.02 -4.38 -2.26
C GLY A 38 -12.35 -3.15 -2.87
N ASN A 39 -11.09 -2.89 -2.54
CA ASN A 39 -10.31 -1.85 -3.21
C ASN A 39 -9.99 -2.23 -4.66
N ARG A 40 -10.33 -1.36 -5.61
CA ARG A 40 -10.07 -1.55 -7.04
C ARG A 40 -8.64 -1.21 -7.44
N TYR A 41 -7.99 -0.39 -6.62
CA TYR A 41 -6.63 0.11 -6.86
C TYR A 41 -5.67 -0.41 -5.80
N GLY A 42 -4.43 -0.62 -6.22
CA GLY A 42 -3.31 -0.84 -5.33
C GLY A 42 -2.71 0.47 -4.81
N TYR A 43 -2.14 0.46 -3.61
CA TYR A 43 -1.58 1.63 -2.96
C TYR A 43 -0.13 1.35 -2.56
N ARG A 44 0.79 2.23 -2.96
CA ARG A 44 2.22 2.15 -2.63
C ARG A 44 2.60 3.21 -1.60
N VAL A 45 3.37 2.79 -0.60
CA VAL A 45 3.94 3.65 0.44
C VAL A 45 5.43 3.89 0.21
N SER A 46 6.12 2.93 -0.43
CA SER A 46 7.52 3.06 -0.83
C SER A 46 7.76 2.64 -2.28
N ALA A 47 8.95 2.94 -2.79
CA ALA A 47 9.40 2.64 -4.15
C ALA A 47 9.72 1.15 -4.39
N GLY A 48 9.72 0.31 -3.35
CA GLY A 48 9.93 -1.12 -3.45
C GLY A 48 9.58 -1.83 -2.15
N GLY A 49 9.73 -3.16 -2.12
CA GLY A 49 9.45 -4.00 -0.95
C GLY A 49 8.27 -4.95 -1.17
N THR A 50 7.82 -5.59 -0.09
CA THR A 50 6.77 -6.61 -0.15
C THR A 50 5.39 -5.97 -0.12
N CYS A 51 4.55 -6.32 -1.09
CA CYS A 51 3.13 -5.95 -1.07
C CYS A 51 2.31 -6.96 -0.27
N GLU A 52 1.26 -6.49 0.39
CA GLU A 52 0.19 -7.34 0.93
C GLU A 52 -0.67 -7.85 -0.23
N PRO A 53 -0.66 -9.16 -0.51
CA PRO A 53 -1.48 -9.73 -1.56
C PRO A 53 -2.94 -9.79 -1.11
N ARG A 54 -3.86 -9.41 -2.00
CA ARG A 54 -5.32 -9.51 -1.75
C ARG A 54 -6.02 -10.51 -2.68
N ALA A 55 -5.29 -11.57 -3.02
CA ALA A 55 -5.74 -12.64 -3.91
C ALA A 55 -6.63 -13.70 -3.22
N THR A 56 -6.72 -13.68 -1.89
CA THR A 56 -7.47 -14.67 -1.09
C THR A 56 -8.63 -14.03 -0.32
N GLN A 57 -9.61 -14.84 0.07
CA GLN A 57 -10.74 -14.40 0.89
C GLN A 57 -10.28 -13.95 2.28
N VAL A 58 -9.42 -14.76 2.91
CA VAL A 58 -8.81 -14.46 4.21
C VAL A 58 -7.48 -13.75 3.95
N LEU A 59 -7.32 -12.55 4.51
CA LEU A 59 -6.04 -11.87 4.52
C LEU A 59 -5.13 -12.55 5.54
N ALA A 60 -3.89 -12.82 5.15
CA ALA A 60 -2.86 -13.14 6.12
C ALA A 60 -2.69 -11.96 7.09
N PRO A 61 -2.27 -12.20 8.33
CA PRO A 61 -1.85 -11.11 9.21
C PRO A 61 -0.86 -10.22 8.47
N ASN A 62 -1.02 -8.90 8.59
CA ASN A 62 -0.12 -7.95 7.96
C ASN A 62 1.31 -8.30 8.39
N ALA A 63 2.17 -8.58 7.42
CA ALA A 63 3.58 -8.79 7.72
C ALA A 63 4.18 -7.48 8.25
N ASP A 64 5.24 -7.61 9.05
CA ASP A 64 6.07 -6.45 9.34
C ASP A 64 6.66 -5.95 8.01
N ALA A 65 6.79 -4.62 7.88
CA ALA A 65 7.40 -3.98 6.72
C ALA A 65 6.68 -4.12 5.35
N ILE A 66 5.34 -4.20 5.33
CA ILE A 66 4.57 -4.11 4.06
C ILE A 66 4.71 -2.70 3.45
N THR A 67 5.18 -2.59 2.21
CA THR A 67 5.40 -1.30 1.53
C THR A 67 4.30 -0.94 0.53
N CYS A 68 3.39 -1.87 0.26
CA CYS A 68 2.29 -1.70 -0.67
C CYS A 68 1.12 -2.63 -0.35
N ILE A 69 -0.08 -2.25 -0.77
CA ILE A 69 -1.30 -3.05 -0.62
C ILE A 69 -1.89 -3.23 -2.00
N GLU A 70 -2.02 -4.48 -2.44
CA GLU A 70 -2.53 -4.80 -3.77
C GLU A 70 -4.02 -4.48 -3.93
N ASN A 71 -4.48 -4.38 -5.19
CA ASN A 71 -5.90 -4.37 -5.48
C ASN A 71 -6.54 -5.69 -4.99
N ASP A 72 -7.82 -5.66 -4.65
CA ASP A 72 -8.56 -6.86 -4.25
C ASP A 72 -8.79 -7.79 -5.44
N SER A 73 -7.74 -8.52 -5.81
CA SER A 73 -7.74 -9.46 -6.93
C SER A 73 -8.59 -10.69 -6.64
N PHE A 74 -8.89 -10.99 -5.37
CA PHE A 74 -9.90 -11.98 -5.01
C PHE A 74 -11.29 -11.58 -5.51
N ARG A 75 -11.68 -10.30 -5.34
CA ARG A 75 -13.00 -9.81 -5.77
C ARG A 75 -13.05 -9.42 -7.24
N PHE A 76 -11.98 -8.83 -7.78
CA PHE A 76 -11.98 -8.20 -9.11
C PHE A 76 -11.12 -8.94 -10.15
N GLY A 77 -10.54 -10.09 -9.79
CA GLY A 77 -9.68 -10.88 -10.65
C GLY A 77 -8.24 -10.37 -10.74
N THR A 78 -7.37 -11.20 -11.28
CA THR A 78 -5.93 -10.97 -11.42
C THR A 78 -5.56 -10.08 -12.61
N ALA A 79 -6.53 -9.39 -13.22
CA ALA A 79 -6.30 -8.60 -14.45
C ALA A 79 -5.62 -7.24 -14.19
N ASN A 80 -5.53 -6.79 -12.94
CA ASN A 80 -4.92 -5.49 -12.57
C ASN A 80 -3.89 -5.62 -11.45
N PRO A 81 -2.92 -6.56 -11.52
CA PRO A 81 -1.90 -6.64 -10.49
C PRO A 81 -1.09 -5.34 -10.49
N ILE A 82 -0.60 -4.93 -9.33
CA ILE A 82 0.41 -3.87 -9.30
C ILE A 82 1.67 -4.44 -9.95
N THR A 83 1.92 -4.12 -11.22
CA THR A 83 3.23 -4.37 -11.84
C THR A 83 4.22 -3.34 -11.29
N ASP A 84 5.32 -3.81 -10.71
CA ASP A 84 6.42 -2.96 -10.27
C ASP A 84 7.40 -2.80 -11.44
N PRO A 85 7.46 -1.66 -12.14
CA PRO A 85 8.65 -1.37 -12.91
C PRO A 85 9.76 -1.12 -11.89
N THR A 86 10.77 -1.99 -11.85
CA THR A 86 11.99 -1.75 -11.06
C THR A 86 12.46 -0.32 -11.31
N PRO A 87 12.55 0.55 -10.28
CA PRO A 87 12.91 1.94 -10.50
C PRO A 87 14.31 1.98 -11.11
N THR A 88 14.42 2.48 -12.35
CA THR A 88 15.71 2.72 -12.99
C THR A 88 16.36 3.92 -12.31
N VAL A 89 17.19 3.65 -11.31
CA VAL A 89 18.04 4.67 -10.71
C VAL A 89 19.23 4.86 -11.65
N THR A 90 19.15 5.85 -12.53
CA THR A 90 20.32 6.30 -13.30
C THR A 90 21.17 7.17 -12.35
N PRO A 91 22.36 6.72 -11.92
CA PRO A 91 23.27 7.64 -11.24
C PRO A 91 23.70 8.72 -12.23
N PHE A 92 23.63 9.99 -11.80
CA PHE A 92 24.16 11.14 -12.53
C PHE A 92 25.69 11.16 -12.50
#